data_AF-A0A6J8EUI7-F1
#
_entry.id   AF-A0A6J8EUI7-F1
#
_cell.length_a   1.000
_cell.length_b   1.000
_cell.length_c   1.000
_cell.angle_alpha   90.00
_cell.angle_beta   90.00
_cell.angle_gamma   90.00
#
_symmetry.space_group_name_H-M   'P 1'
#
loop_
_entity.id
_entity.type
_entity.pdbx_description
1 polymer ?
#
loop_
_entity_poly.entity_id
_entity_poly.type
_entity_poly.pdbx_seq_one_letter_code
_entity_poly.pdbx_strand_id
1 'polypeptide(L)'
;MVYNGELKQSRIDYCLLNRNLTFFVQGVYYYDTTISDHCFVEIKIDFEKIERGPGLWILNNTFLNNEEYVSKIKNIIEEEKQSTLFNSEFLIWWDNLKYKIKKFSQVFGKRIQKEKNAEYLLLQNKLKGISERIAQGEVVDIAQYKNLKLNLSVYEEQKCKGAILRSKAFWAIESDKCTKYFLQMEKEKQESHCIKELLNEQNESVTYTEDILDMQYDFYVNCILLLKQMMIL
;
A
#
# COMPACT_ATOMS: atom_id res chain seq x y z
N MET A 1 9.11 -33.67 12.49
CA MET A 1 9.79 -34.76 11.75
C MET A 1 9.77 -36.03 12.60
N VAL A 2 9.51 -37.21 12.02
CA VAL A 2 9.59 -38.48 12.78
C VAL A 2 11.02 -39.02 12.69
N TYR A 3 11.65 -39.25 13.83
CA TYR A 3 13.00 -39.80 13.93
C TYR A 3 12.99 -40.96 14.94
N ASN A 4 13.43 -42.14 14.53
CA ASN A 4 13.38 -43.38 15.32
C ASN A 4 11.98 -43.72 15.87
N GLY A 5 10.93 -43.48 15.07
CA GLY A 5 9.54 -43.76 15.49
C GLY A 5 8.95 -42.74 16.46
N GLU A 6 9.72 -41.74 16.88
CA GLU A 6 9.25 -40.64 17.72
C GLU A 6 9.06 -39.37 16.92
N LEU A 7 7.96 -38.66 17.17
CA LEU A 7 7.74 -37.33 16.61
C LEU A 7 8.66 -36.33 17.31
N LYS A 8 9.62 -35.77 16.57
CA LYS A 8 10.47 -34.67 17.01
C LYS A 8 9.90 -33.35 16.48
N GLN A 9 9.68 -32.42 17.39
CA GLN A 9 9.19 -31.07 17.13
C GLN A 9 10.09 -30.06 17.85
N SER A 10 10.37 -28.95 17.19
CA SER A 10 11.10 -27.81 17.75
C SER A 10 10.31 -26.54 17.46
N ARG A 11 10.29 -25.60 18.40
CA ARG A 11 9.70 -24.27 18.19
C ARG A 11 10.78 -23.38 17.57
N ILE A 12 10.68 -23.16 16.26
CA ILE A 12 11.67 -22.40 15.48
C ILE A 12 11.08 -21.09 14.94
N ASP A 13 9.77 -21.00 14.83
CA ASP A 13 9.06 -19.80 14.42
C ASP A 13 8.62 -18.98 15.64
N TYR A 14 9.07 -17.71 15.67
CA TYR A 14 8.80 -16.77 16.75
C TYR A 14 8.22 -15.47 16.20
N CYS A 15 7.24 -14.92 16.90
CA CYS A 15 6.81 -13.54 16.69
C CYS A 15 7.19 -12.73 17.94
N LEU A 16 8.15 -11.84 17.79
CA LEU A 16 8.62 -10.96 18.85
C LEU A 16 7.83 -9.65 18.81
N LEU A 17 7.42 -9.15 19.97
CA LEU A 17 6.69 -7.90 20.10
C LEU A 17 7.26 -7.06 21.23
N ASN A 18 7.14 -5.73 21.09
CA ASN A 18 7.44 -4.81 22.18
C ASN A 18 6.52 -5.12 23.37
N ARG A 19 7.04 -5.07 24.59
CA ARG A 19 6.28 -5.30 25.82
C ARG A 19 5.02 -4.42 25.89
N ASN A 20 5.07 -3.20 25.37
CA ASN A 20 3.92 -2.28 25.33
C ASN A 20 2.77 -2.79 24.44
N LEU A 21 3.05 -3.69 23.49
CA LEU A 21 2.05 -4.28 22.60
C LEU A 21 1.40 -5.54 23.15
N THR A 22 1.93 -6.11 24.24
CA THR A 22 1.42 -7.36 24.83
C THR A 22 -0.04 -7.26 25.27
N PHE A 23 -0.48 -6.08 25.73
CA PHE A 23 -1.86 -5.82 26.13
C PHE A 23 -2.87 -5.95 24.97
N PHE A 24 -2.40 -5.78 23.73
CA PHE A 24 -3.26 -5.90 22.54
C PHE A 24 -3.31 -7.34 22.00
N VAL A 25 -2.50 -8.27 22.49
CA VAL A 25 -2.47 -9.64 21.98
C VAL A 25 -3.70 -10.39 22.49
N GLN A 26 -4.57 -10.82 21.58
CA GLN A 26 -5.73 -11.67 21.90
C GLN A 26 -5.39 -13.15 21.91
N GLY A 27 -4.35 -13.57 21.16
CA GLY A 27 -3.96 -14.97 21.09
C GLY A 27 -2.82 -15.25 20.11
N VAL A 28 -2.23 -16.43 20.25
CA VAL A 28 -1.24 -17.00 19.34
C VAL A 28 -1.71 -18.39 18.93
N TYR A 29 -1.78 -18.64 17.62
CA TYR A 29 -2.31 -19.87 17.05
C TYR A 29 -1.25 -20.52 16.15
N TYR A 30 -1.24 -21.85 16.14
CA TYR A 30 -0.37 -22.67 15.30
C TYR A 30 -1.27 -23.49 14.39
N TYR A 31 -1.07 -23.39 13.08
CA TYR A 31 -1.83 -24.11 12.07
C TYR A 31 -0.91 -25.06 11.33
N ASP A 32 -1.21 -26.36 11.41
CA ASP A 32 -0.52 -27.36 10.62
C ASP A 32 -0.83 -27.15 9.13
N THR A 33 0.18 -27.38 8.29
CA THR A 33 0.05 -27.21 6.84
C THR A 33 0.75 -28.33 6.10
N THR A 34 0.23 -28.69 4.93
CA THR A 34 0.79 -29.77 4.09
C THR A 34 1.79 -29.25 3.06
N ILE A 35 1.93 -27.93 2.93
CA ILE A 35 2.82 -27.29 1.94
C ILE A 35 4.20 -26.94 2.51
N SER A 36 4.38 -27.12 3.82
CA SER A 36 5.63 -26.88 4.54
C SER A 36 5.74 -27.88 5.69
N ASP A 37 6.96 -28.17 6.11
CA ASP A 37 7.29 -28.94 7.29
C ASP A 37 7.22 -28.11 8.60
N HIS A 38 6.93 -26.81 8.49
CA HIS A 38 6.66 -25.89 9.60
C HIS A 38 5.16 -25.67 9.81
N CYS A 39 4.75 -25.45 11.06
CA CYS A 39 3.42 -24.94 11.38
C CYS A 39 3.37 -23.42 11.10
N PHE A 40 2.28 -22.94 10.52
CA PHE A 40 2.04 -21.51 10.37
C PHE A 40 1.71 -20.88 11.73
N VAL A 41 2.45 -19.86 12.14
CA VAL A 41 2.22 -19.12 13.39
C VAL A 41 1.43 -17.85 13.11
N GLU A 42 0.29 -17.69 13.78
CA GLU A 42 -0.55 -16.49 13.72
C GLU A 42 -0.59 -15.82 15.09
N ILE A 43 -0.31 -14.52 15.15
CA ILE A 43 -0.62 -13.71 16.33
C ILE A 43 -1.80 -12.82 16.00
N LYS A 44 -2.84 -12.92 16.82
CA LYS A 44 -4.00 -12.02 16.77
C LYS A 44 -3.76 -10.84 17.70
N ILE A 45 -3.68 -9.64 17.12
CA ILE A 45 -3.52 -8.38 17.85
C ILE A 45 -4.74 -7.51 17.62
N ASP A 46 -5.35 -7.05 18.70
CA ASP A 46 -6.54 -6.20 18.71
C ASP A 46 -6.18 -4.74 18.96
N PHE A 47 -6.46 -3.94 17.95
CA PHE A 47 -6.27 -2.50 18.00
C PHE A 47 -7.57 -1.72 17.86
N GLU A 48 -8.74 -2.36 18.03
CA GLU A 48 -10.05 -1.74 17.84
C GLU A 48 -10.28 -0.57 18.80
N LYS A 49 -9.72 -0.65 20.01
CA LYS A 49 -9.81 0.42 21.03
C LYS A 49 -8.77 1.53 20.85
N ILE A 50 -7.86 1.40 19.88
CA ILE A 50 -6.92 2.48 19.57
C ILE A 50 -7.60 3.40 18.56
N GLU A 51 -7.89 4.63 18.98
CA GLU A 51 -8.29 5.67 18.06
C GLU A 51 -7.15 5.92 17.06
N ARG A 52 -7.36 5.46 15.83
CA ARG A 52 -6.46 5.75 14.72
C ARG A 52 -7.03 6.92 13.97
N GLY A 53 -6.19 7.94 13.77
CA GLY A 53 -6.47 8.94 12.75
C GLY A 53 -6.64 8.29 11.37
N PRO A 54 -7.19 9.01 10.38
CA PRO A 54 -7.46 8.48 9.04
C PRO A 54 -6.20 8.01 8.28
N GLY A 55 -5.01 8.20 8.85
CA GLY A 55 -3.72 7.89 8.25
C GLY A 55 -3.37 8.85 7.12
N LEU A 56 -2.14 8.72 6.63
CA LEU A 56 -1.74 9.39 5.39
C LEU A 56 -2.46 8.71 4.22
N TRP A 57 -3.20 9.49 3.44
CA TRP A 57 -3.77 8.99 2.19
C TRP A 57 -2.75 9.15 1.07
N ILE A 58 -2.47 8.05 0.37
CA ILE A 58 -1.57 8.02 -0.78
C ILE A 58 -2.39 7.56 -1.98
N LEU A 59 -2.26 8.28 -3.09
CA LEU A 59 -2.92 7.91 -4.35
C LEU A 59 -2.36 6.58 -4.86
N ASN A 60 -3.24 5.69 -5.31
CA ASN A 60 -2.81 4.50 -6.05
C ASN A 60 -2.46 4.92 -7.49
N ASN A 61 -1.17 5.03 -7.79
CA ASN A 61 -0.70 5.50 -9.10
C ASN A 61 -1.14 4.61 -10.27
N THR A 62 -1.52 3.35 -10.02
CA THR A 62 -2.08 2.49 -11.09
C THR A 62 -3.39 3.04 -11.67
N PHE A 63 -4.09 3.91 -10.95
CA PHE A 63 -5.29 4.58 -11.47
C PHE A 63 -4.96 5.52 -12.64
N LEU A 64 -3.74 6.04 -12.72
CA LEU A 64 -3.31 6.93 -13.82
C LEU A 64 -3.22 6.21 -15.17
N ASN A 65 -3.19 4.88 -15.17
CA ASN A 65 -3.21 4.06 -16.39
C ASN A 65 -4.65 3.78 -16.89
N ASN A 66 -5.68 4.23 -16.17
CA ASN A 66 -7.07 4.02 -16.53
C ASN A 66 -7.64 5.29 -17.17
N GLU A 67 -8.05 5.21 -18.44
CA GLU A 67 -8.54 6.35 -19.21
C GLU A 67 -9.82 6.96 -18.62
N GLU A 68 -10.73 6.14 -18.09
CA GLU A 68 -11.95 6.60 -17.42
C GLU A 68 -11.59 7.47 -16.21
N TYR A 69 -10.65 7.01 -15.38
CA TYR A 69 -10.16 7.75 -14.22
C TYR A 69 -9.52 9.08 -14.64
N VAL A 70 -8.60 9.04 -15.61
CA VAL A 70 -7.90 10.23 -16.10
C VAL A 70 -8.88 11.25 -16.67
N SER A 71 -9.84 10.81 -17.48
CA SER A 71 -10.89 11.67 -18.04
C SER A 71 -11.72 12.32 -16.92
N LYS A 72 -12.15 11.57 -15.92
CA LYS A 72 -12.92 12.11 -14.79
C LYS A 72 -12.12 13.09 -13.94
N ILE A 73 -10.84 12.82 -13.67
CA ILE A 73 -9.98 13.77 -12.96
C ILE A 73 -9.80 15.06 -13.75
N LYS A 74 -9.58 14.99 -15.06
CA LYS A 74 -9.49 16.18 -15.93
C LYS A 74 -10.77 17.01 -15.86
N ASN A 75 -11.94 16.35 -15.93
CA ASN A 75 -13.21 17.06 -15.81
C ASN A 75 -13.38 17.72 -14.44
N ILE A 76 -13.02 17.05 -13.35
CA ILE A 76 -13.03 17.64 -12.00
C ILE A 76 -12.15 18.89 -11.95
N ILE A 77 -10.96 18.85 -12.55
CA ILE A 77 -10.06 20.01 -12.60
C ILE A 77 -10.70 21.17 -13.39
N GLU A 78 -11.26 20.91 -14.57
CA GLU A 78 -11.88 21.93 -15.41
C GLU A 78 -13.15 22.53 -14.78
N GLU A 79 -13.97 21.70 -14.12
CA GLU A 79 -15.13 22.15 -13.35
C GLU A 79 -14.68 23.03 -12.18
N GLU A 80 -13.62 22.64 -11.46
CA GLU A 80 -13.15 23.40 -10.30
C GLU A 80 -12.55 24.75 -10.69
N LYS A 81 -11.95 24.88 -11.87
CA LYS A 81 -11.45 26.16 -12.39
C LYS A 81 -12.56 27.22 -12.52
N GLN A 82 -13.82 26.82 -12.66
CA GLN A 82 -14.95 27.75 -12.74
C GLN A 82 -15.32 28.37 -11.38
N SER A 83 -14.77 27.85 -10.28
CA SER A 83 -14.95 28.43 -8.95
C SER A 83 -14.32 29.81 -8.84
N THR A 84 -15.00 30.75 -8.18
CA THR A 84 -14.46 32.10 -7.90
C THR A 84 -13.13 32.05 -7.15
N LEU A 85 -12.94 31.02 -6.32
CA LEU A 85 -11.72 30.77 -5.55
C LEU A 85 -10.49 30.56 -6.43
N PHE A 86 -10.65 30.08 -7.67
CA PHE A 86 -9.52 29.92 -8.60
C PHE A 86 -8.79 31.25 -8.81
N ASN A 87 -9.56 32.34 -8.93
CA ASN A 87 -9.02 33.68 -9.13
C ASN A 87 -8.73 34.39 -7.81
N SER A 88 -9.63 34.33 -6.81
CA SER A 88 -9.51 35.10 -5.57
C SER A 88 -8.56 34.49 -4.54
N GLU A 89 -8.62 33.17 -4.32
CA GLU A 89 -7.96 32.49 -3.19
C GLU A 89 -7.38 31.14 -3.66
N PHE A 90 -6.32 31.19 -4.47
CA PHE A 90 -5.82 30.02 -5.19
C PHE A 90 -5.32 28.88 -4.28
N LEU A 91 -4.72 29.20 -3.13
CA LEU A 91 -4.26 28.17 -2.18
C LEU A 91 -5.43 27.36 -1.61
N ILE A 92 -6.53 28.05 -1.28
CA ILE A 92 -7.76 27.41 -0.79
C ILE A 92 -8.44 26.64 -1.91
N TRP A 93 -8.45 27.19 -3.13
CA TRP A 93 -8.88 26.46 -4.33
C TRP A 93 -8.09 25.17 -4.53
N TRP A 94 -6.76 25.22 -4.38
CA TRP A 94 -5.88 24.06 -4.54
C TRP A 94 -6.15 22.98 -3.49
N ASP A 95 -6.36 23.36 -2.23
CA ASP A 95 -6.74 22.43 -1.17
C ASP A 95 -8.10 21.77 -1.44
N ASN A 96 -9.08 22.55 -1.91
CA ASN A 96 -10.38 22.04 -2.31
C ASN A 96 -10.30 21.06 -3.49
N LEU A 97 -9.48 21.39 -4.50
CA LEU A 97 -9.24 20.50 -5.64
C LEU A 97 -8.61 19.17 -5.18
N LYS A 98 -7.55 19.22 -4.37
CA LYS A 98 -6.92 18.02 -3.80
C LYS A 98 -7.92 17.16 -3.03
N TYR A 99 -8.81 17.80 -2.26
CA TYR A 99 -9.86 17.10 -1.52
C TYR A 99 -10.87 16.40 -2.45
N LYS A 100 -11.33 17.09 -3.50
CA LYS A 100 -12.26 16.51 -4.50
C LYS A 100 -11.62 15.34 -5.25
N ILE A 101 -10.38 15.50 -5.69
CA ILE A 101 -9.59 14.42 -6.30
C ILE A 101 -9.51 13.23 -5.32
N LYS A 102 -9.08 13.45 -4.08
CA LYS A 102 -8.98 12.40 -3.05
C LYS A 102 -10.31 11.65 -2.87
N LYS A 103 -11.42 12.37 -2.73
CA LYS A 103 -12.75 11.76 -2.56
C LYS A 103 -13.14 10.91 -3.76
N PHE A 104 -12.95 11.43 -4.97
CA PHE A 104 -13.22 10.69 -6.19
C PHE A 104 -12.34 9.42 -6.28
N SER A 105 -11.03 9.55 -6.06
CA SER A 105 -10.08 8.42 -6.09
C SER A 105 -10.43 7.33 -5.08
N GLN A 106 -10.92 7.71 -3.88
CA GLN A 106 -11.36 6.74 -2.88
C GLN A 106 -12.59 5.95 -3.34
N VAL A 107 -13.58 6.62 -3.93
CA VAL A 107 -14.79 5.96 -4.46
C VAL A 107 -14.43 5.08 -5.66
N PHE A 108 -13.64 5.61 -6.59
CA PHE A 108 -13.15 4.87 -7.75
C PHE A 108 -12.37 3.62 -7.33
N GLY A 109 -11.45 3.74 -6.37
CA GLY A 109 -10.69 2.61 -5.85
C GLY A 109 -11.56 1.53 -5.22
N LYS A 110 -12.59 1.93 -4.45
CA LYS A 110 -13.57 0.98 -3.88
C LYS A 110 -14.34 0.24 -4.98
N ARG A 111 -14.77 0.95 -6.03
CA ARG A 111 -15.47 0.37 -7.18
C ARG A 111 -14.60 -0.67 -7.90
N ILE A 112 -13.40 -0.28 -8.31
CA ILE A 112 -12.45 -1.16 -9.00
C ILE A 112 -12.11 -2.39 -8.14
N GLN A 113 -11.90 -2.21 -6.83
CA GLN A 113 -11.63 -3.35 -5.95
C GLN A 113 -12.83 -4.31 -5.85
N LYS A 114 -14.06 -3.78 -5.82
CA LYS A 114 -15.28 -4.60 -5.81
C LYS A 114 -15.41 -5.41 -7.11
N GLU A 115 -15.17 -4.78 -8.26
CA GLU A 115 -15.20 -5.44 -9.58
C GLU A 115 -14.15 -6.55 -9.66
N LYS A 116 -12.90 -6.27 -9.26
CA LYS A 116 -11.82 -7.26 -9.20
C LYS A 116 -12.17 -8.45 -8.29
N ASN A 117 -12.76 -8.19 -7.12
CA ASN A 117 -13.17 -9.25 -6.20
C ASN A 117 -14.28 -10.12 -6.79
N ALA A 118 -15.23 -9.52 -7.51
CA ALA A 118 -16.31 -10.25 -8.19
C ALA A 118 -15.75 -11.16 -9.30
N GLU A 119 -14.82 -10.65 -10.11
CA GLU A 119 -14.15 -11.43 -11.15
C GLU A 119 -13.31 -12.57 -10.57
N TYR A 120 -12.55 -12.30 -9.51
CA TYR A 120 -11.79 -13.32 -8.78
C TYR A 120 -12.70 -14.45 -8.28
N LEU A 121 -13.83 -14.11 -7.64
CA LEU A 121 -14.79 -15.08 -7.13
C LEU A 121 -15.45 -15.88 -8.28
N LEU A 122 -15.75 -15.24 -9.40
CA LEU A 122 -16.27 -15.90 -10.60
C LEU A 122 -15.28 -16.95 -11.12
N LEU A 123 -13.98 -16.61 -11.22
CA LEU A 123 -12.93 -17.52 -11.66
C LEU A 123 -12.77 -18.71 -10.69
N GLN A 124 -12.78 -18.45 -9.38
CA GLN A 124 -12.74 -19.51 -8.38
C GLN A 124 -13.94 -20.46 -8.48
N ASN A 125 -15.16 -19.92 -8.63
CA ASN A 125 -16.36 -20.73 -8.77
C ASN A 125 -16.35 -21.59 -10.04
N LYS A 126 -15.88 -21.03 -11.17
CA LYS A 126 -15.70 -21.81 -12.42
C LYS A 126 -14.71 -22.96 -12.25
N LEU A 127 -13.57 -22.70 -11.61
CA LEU A 127 -12.56 -23.73 -11.33
C LEU A 127 -13.09 -24.80 -10.38
N LYS A 128 -13.83 -24.40 -9.34
CA LYS A 128 -14.47 -25.35 -8.41
C LYS A 128 -15.44 -26.28 -9.14
N GLY A 129 -16.31 -25.73 -9.99
CA GLY A 129 -17.26 -26.54 -10.77
C GLY A 129 -16.57 -27.50 -11.74
N ILE A 130 -15.47 -27.08 -12.38
CA ILE A 130 -14.66 -27.99 -13.23
C ILE A 130 -14.04 -29.12 -12.39
N SER A 131 -13.45 -28.81 -11.23
CA SER A 131 -12.85 -29.81 -10.34
C SER A 131 -13.88 -30.84 -9.85
N GLU A 132 -15.10 -30.40 -9.53
CA GLU A 132 -16.20 -31.29 -9.13
C GLU A 132 -16.61 -32.24 -10.27
N ARG A 133 -16.72 -31.73 -11.51
CA ARG A 133 -17.03 -32.55 -12.69
C ARG A 133 -15.93 -33.59 -12.99
N ILE A 134 -14.65 -33.20 -12.86
CA ILE A 134 -13.52 -34.14 -12.97
C ILE A 134 -13.62 -35.23 -11.90
N ALA A 135 -13.95 -34.87 -10.65
CA ALA A 135 -14.11 -35.83 -9.57
C ALA A 135 -15.29 -36.81 -9.80
N GLN A 136 -16.31 -36.39 -10.54
CA GLN A 136 -17.44 -37.22 -10.97
C GLN A 136 -17.13 -38.08 -12.21
N GLY A 137 -15.91 -37.98 -12.77
CA GLY A 137 -15.47 -38.78 -13.91
C GLY A 137 -15.86 -38.21 -15.28
N GLU A 138 -16.32 -36.96 -15.35
CA GLU A 138 -16.59 -36.31 -16.64
C GLU A 138 -15.31 -35.98 -17.40
N VAL A 139 -15.36 -36.12 -18.73
CA VAL A 139 -14.29 -35.63 -19.61
C VAL A 139 -14.42 -34.11 -19.71
N VAL A 140 -13.44 -33.39 -19.18
CA VAL A 140 -13.40 -31.92 -19.20
C VAL A 140 -12.29 -31.43 -20.11
N ASP A 141 -12.51 -30.26 -20.73
CA ASP A 141 -11.49 -29.55 -21.50
C ASP A 141 -10.34 -29.09 -20.57
N ILE A 142 -9.23 -29.83 -20.63
CA ILE A 142 -8.01 -29.58 -19.86
C ILE A 142 -7.40 -28.22 -20.23
N ALA A 143 -7.55 -27.77 -21.47
CA ALA A 143 -7.00 -26.48 -21.92
C ALA A 143 -7.77 -25.33 -21.28
N GLN A 144 -9.11 -25.41 -21.23
CA GLN A 144 -9.95 -24.43 -20.54
C GLN A 144 -9.62 -24.35 -19.03
N TYR A 145 -9.47 -25.51 -18.37
CA TYR A 145 -9.08 -25.57 -16.96
C TYR A 145 -7.73 -24.90 -16.69
N LYS A 146 -6.71 -25.20 -17.52
CA LYS A 146 -5.38 -24.57 -17.42
C LYS A 146 -5.44 -23.06 -17.63
N ASN A 147 -6.22 -22.58 -18.60
CA ASN A 147 -6.37 -21.15 -18.86
C ASN A 147 -7.02 -20.42 -17.68
N LEU A 148 -8.10 -20.98 -17.11
CA LEU A 148 -8.75 -20.43 -15.92
C LEU A 148 -7.80 -20.36 -14.73
N LYS A 149 -6.97 -21.39 -14.53
CA LYS A 149 -5.97 -21.44 -13.46
C LYS A 149 -4.86 -20.39 -13.66
N LEU A 150 -4.40 -20.19 -14.89
CA LEU A 150 -3.45 -19.13 -15.23
C LEU A 150 -4.05 -17.74 -14.95
N ASN A 151 -5.28 -17.49 -15.37
CA ASN A 151 -5.96 -16.21 -15.11
C ASN A 151 -6.10 -15.95 -13.60
N LEU A 152 -6.45 -16.98 -12.82
CA LEU A 152 -6.51 -16.87 -11.36
C LEU A 152 -5.14 -16.55 -10.74
N SER A 153 -4.07 -17.19 -11.21
CA SER A 153 -2.72 -16.97 -10.67
C SER A 153 -2.24 -15.52 -10.85
N VAL A 154 -2.65 -14.83 -11.92
CA VAL A 154 -2.32 -13.41 -12.11
C VAL A 154 -2.94 -12.54 -11.01
N TYR A 155 -4.17 -12.83 -10.59
CA TYR A 155 -4.82 -12.13 -9.48
C TYR A 155 -4.14 -12.39 -8.14
N GLU A 156 -3.78 -13.65 -7.87
CA GLU A 156 -3.09 -14.04 -6.65
C GLU A 156 -1.69 -13.42 -6.56
N GLU A 157 -0.96 -13.39 -7.67
CA GLU A 157 0.34 -12.73 -7.75
C GLU A 157 0.24 -11.23 -7.46
N GLN A 158 -0.75 -10.53 -8.05
CA GLN A 158 -0.98 -9.11 -7.76
C GLN A 158 -1.34 -8.87 -6.30
N LYS A 159 -2.17 -9.74 -5.70
CA LYS A 159 -2.55 -9.67 -4.28
C LYS A 159 -1.33 -9.87 -3.38
N CYS A 160 -0.47 -10.84 -3.70
CA CYS A 160 0.79 -11.09 -3.02
C CYS A 160 1.74 -9.90 -3.13
N LYS A 161 1.98 -9.38 -4.33
CA LYS A 161 2.81 -8.17 -4.54
C LYS A 161 2.30 -6.98 -3.74
N GLY A 162 0.98 -6.76 -3.73
CA GLY A 162 0.35 -5.71 -2.94
C GLY A 162 0.53 -5.92 -1.43
N ALA A 163 0.44 -7.15 -0.94
CA ALA A 163 0.69 -7.49 0.45
C ALA A 163 2.16 -7.21 0.83
N ILE A 164 3.12 -7.68 0.02
CA ILE A 164 4.57 -7.46 0.19
C ILE A 164 4.89 -5.96 0.25
N LEU A 165 4.32 -5.16 -0.65
CA LEU A 165 4.55 -3.72 -0.68
C LEU A 165 4.04 -3.03 0.61
N ARG A 166 2.83 -3.39 1.06
CA ARG A 166 2.23 -2.78 2.27
C ARG A 166 2.88 -3.22 3.56
N SER A 167 3.28 -4.49 3.65
CA SER A 167 4.01 -5.01 4.81
C SER A 167 5.46 -4.57 4.83
N LYS A 168 5.96 -3.97 3.74
CA LYS A 168 7.39 -3.77 3.48
C LYS A 168 8.17 -5.08 3.68
N ALA A 169 7.53 -6.24 3.51
CA ALA A 169 8.11 -7.55 3.86
C ALA A 169 9.35 -7.86 3.05
N PHE A 170 9.48 -7.37 1.82
CA PHE A 170 10.72 -7.51 1.05
C PHE A 170 11.90 -6.84 1.77
N TRP A 171 11.70 -5.62 2.27
CA TRP A 171 12.70 -4.94 3.09
C TRP A 171 12.93 -5.65 4.42
N ALA A 172 11.87 -6.20 5.03
CA ALA A 172 11.99 -6.97 6.27
C ALA A 172 12.85 -8.25 6.06
N ILE A 173 12.58 -9.01 5.00
CA ILE A 173 13.29 -10.26 4.64
C ILE A 173 14.76 -9.96 4.29
N GLU A 174 15.03 -8.90 3.53
CA GLU A 174 16.42 -8.49 3.25
C GLU A 174 17.11 -7.88 4.50
N SER A 175 16.36 -7.21 5.39
CA SER A 175 16.89 -6.62 6.63
C SER A 175 17.13 -7.63 7.75
N ASP A 176 16.52 -8.81 7.68
CA ASP A 176 16.70 -9.88 8.66
C ASP A 176 18.15 -10.39 8.70
N LYS A 177 18.91 -10.06 7.65
CA LYS A 177 20.36 -10.02 7.72
C LYS A 177 20.76 -8.68 8.37
N CYS A 178 20.95 -8.68 9.70
CA CYS A 178 21.58 -7.60 10.50
C CYS A 178 23.03 -7.32 10.05
N THR A 179 23.19 -6.95 8.79
CA THR A 179 24.45 -6.62 8.16
C THR A 179 24.78 -5.18 8.50
N LYS A 180 26.08 -4.90 8.61
CA LYS A 180 26.60 -3.53 8.74
C LYS A 180 25.97 -2.58 7.70
N TYR A 181 25.69 -3.08 6.50
CA TYR A 181 25.02 -2.37 5.43
C TYR A 181 23.64 -1.84 5.81
N PHE A 182 22.77 -2.66 6.41
CA PHE A 182 21.41 -2.23 6.78
C PHE A 182 21.40 -1.22 7.94
N LEU A 183 22.24 -1.42 8.95
CA LEU A 183 22.38 -0.47 10.06
C LEU A 183 22.91 0.88 9.57
N GLN A 184 23.84 0.84 8.61
CA GLN A 184 24.38 2.04 7.99
C GLN A 184 23.35 2.74 7.10
N MET A 185 22.56 1.99 6.32
CA MET A 185 21.46 2.55 5.53
C MET A 185 20.37 3.20 6.41
N GLU A 186 20.02 2.62 7.55
CA GLU A 186 19.05 3.22 8.47
C GLU A 186 19.61 4.49 9.14
N LYS A 187 20.90 4.47 9.50
CA LYS A 187 21.60 5.66 9.99
C LYS A 187 21.66 6.77 8.92
N GLU A 188 21.97 6.43 7.68
CA GLU A 188 21.96 7.36 6.54
C GLU A 188 20.55 7.88 6.24
N LYS A 189 19.51 7.06 6.38
CA LYS A 189 18.11 7.51 6.29
C LYS A 189 17.75 8.49 7.39
N GLN A 190 18.13 8.19 8.63
CA GLN A 190 17.90 9.08 9.76
C GLN A 190 18.62 10.42 9.57
N GLU A 191 19.86 10.39 9.08
CA GLU A 191 20.64 11.59 8.76
C GLU A 191 20.05 12.38 7.58
N SER A 192 19.54 11.72 6.54
CA SER A 192 18.94 12.36 5.36
C SER A 192 17.49 12.85 5.56
N HIS A 193 16.77 12.33 6.55
CA HIS A 193 15.43 12.82 6.91
C HIS A 193 15.45 14.17 7.66
N CYS A 194 16.62 14.62 8.11
CA CYS A 194 16.79 15.88 8.80
C CYS A 194 17.47 16.89 7.86
N ILE A 195 16.71 17.87 7.38
CA ILE A 195 17.28 19.01 6.66
C ILE A 195 17.91 19.92 7.71
N LYS A 196 19.25 19.95 7.74
CA LYS A 196 20.04 20.71 8.71
C LYS A 196 20.37 22.13 8.26
N GLU A 197 20.28 22.36 6.96
CA GLU A 197 20.69 23.61 6.32
C GLU A 197 19.96 23.77 4.99
N LEU A 198 19.50 24.98 4.69
CA LEU A 198 19.03 25.40 3.38
C LEU A 198 19.75 26.68 2.96
N LEU A 199 19.94 26.87 1.65
CA LEU A 199 20.44 28.13 1.10
C LEU A 199 19.24 28.98 0.66
N ASN A 200 19.21 30.24 1.10
CA ASN A 200 18.23 31.21 0.61
C ASN A 200 18.57 31.69 -0.82
N GLU A 201 17.71 32.52 -1.40
CA GLU A 201 17.90 33.08 -2.76
C GLU A 201 19.18 33.92 -2.90
N GLN A 202 19.73 34.40 -1.77
CA GLN A 202 20.97 35.17 -1.66
C GLN A 202 22.21 34.29 -1.41
N ASN A 203 22.08 32.95 -1.47
CA ASN A 203 23.12 31.96 -1.14
C ASN A 203 23.61 32.00 0.31
N GLU A 204 22.80 32.50 1.24
CA GLU A 204 23.08 32.48 2.67
C GLU A 204 22.50 31.22 3.32
N SER A 205 23.25 30.68 4.27
CA SER A 205 22.91 29.46 5.01
C SER A 205 21.89 29.72 6.11
N VAL A 206 20.81 28.96 6.09
CA VAL A 206 19.77 28.93 7.13
C VAL A 206 19.80 27.57 7.82
N THR A 207 20.08 27.57 9.13
CA THR A 207 20.32 26.35 9.93
C THR A 207 19.33 26.16 11.07
N TYR A 208 18.59 27.19 11.46
CA TYR A 208 17.56 27.09 12.49
C TYR A 208 16.32 26.38 11.95
N THR A 209 15.74 25.48 12.74
CA THR A 209 14.62 24.64 12.30
C THR A 209 13.37 25.44 11.94
N GLU A 210 13.08 26.52 12.67
CA GLU A 210 11.92 27.39 12.40
C GLU A 210 12.09 28.08 11.04
N ASP A 211 13.24 28.72 10.80
CA ASP A 211 13.54 29.37 9.53
C ASP A 211 13.56 28.39 8.34
N ILE A 212 14.04 27.15 8.54
CA ILE A 212 13.98 26.09 7.53
C ILE A 212 12.53 25.73 7.17
N LEU A 213 11.64 25.67 8.16
CA LEU A 213 10.22 25.36 7.95
C LEU A 213 9.50 26.50 7.21
N ASP A 214 9.77 27.74 7.60
CA ASP A 214 9.20 28.92 6.93
C ASP A 214 9.66 29.01 5.47
N MET A 215 10.96 28.79 5.21
CA MET A 215 11.49 28.75 3.85
C MET A 215 10.86 27.63 3.01
N GLN A 216 10.64 26.45 3.59
CA GLN A 216 9.95 25.37 2.89
C GLN A 216 8.50 25.74 2.57
N TYR A 217 7.80 26.37 3.52
CA TYR A 217 6.44 26.84 3.33
C TYR A 217 6.36 27.83 2.16
N ASP A 218 7.20 28.86 2.17
CA ASP A 218 7.26 29.88 1.13
C ASP A 218 7.59 29.28 -0.24
N PHE A 219 8.55 28.37 -0.30
CA PHE A 219 8.89 27.63 -1.52
C PHE A 219 7.68 26.90 -2.11
N TYR A 220 6.97 26.10 -1.29
CA TYR A 220 5.81 25.35 -1.78
C TYR A 220 4.64 26.26 -2.16
N VAL A 221 4.40 27.35 -1.43
CA VAL A 221 3.40 28.37 -1.79
C VAL A 221 3.74 28.96 -3.17
N ASN A 222 5.00 29.36 -3.39
CA ASN A 222 5.45 29.90 -4.68
C ASN A 222 5.32 28.90 -5.82
N CYS A 223 5.71 27.62 -5.61
CA CYS A 223 5.51 26.57 -6.61
C CYS A 223 4.02 26.40 -6.99
N ILE A 224 3.13 26.43 -6.01
CA ILE A 224 1.69 26.32 -6.25
C ILE A 224 1.19 27.53 -7.06
N LEU A 225 1.62 28.75 -6.73
CA LEU A 225 1.26 29.95 -7.48
C LEU A 225 1.83 29.96 -8.91
N LEU A 226 3.03 29.43 -9.13
CA LEU A 226 3.59 29.23 -10.48
C LEU A 226 2.75 28.25 -11.30
N LEU A 227 2.26 27.17 -10.69
CA LEU A 227 1.34 26.24 -11.36
C LEU A 227 0.06 26.95 -11.82
N LYS A 228 -0.48 27.90 -11.04
CA LYS A 228 -1.62 28.73 -11.47
C LYS A 228 -1.32 29.46 -12.78
N GLN A 229 -0.15 30.09 -12.88
CA GLN A 229 0.24 30.85 -14.07
C GLN A 229 0.31 29.95 -15.30
N MET A 230 0.88 28.74 -15.15
CA MET A 230 0.92 27.73 -16.22
C MET A 230 -0.46 27.20 -16.63
N MET A 231 -1.45 27.25 -15.74
CA MET A 231 -2.83 26.79 -16.02
C MET A 231 -3.70 27.84 -16.71
N ILE A 232 -3.27 29.11 -16.73
CA ILE A 232 -3.97 30.23 -17.38
C ILE A 232 -3.46 30.45 -18.82
N LEU A 233 -2.21 30.04 -19.10
CA LEU A 233 -1.61 30.01 -20.44
C LEU A 233 -2.14 28.85 -21.29
#